data_AF-A0A7C3UMB3-F1
#
_entry.id   AF-A0A7C3UMB3-F1
#
_cell.length_a   1.000
_cell.length_b   1.000
_cell.length_c   1.000
_cell.angle_alpha   90.00
_cell.angle_beta   90.00
_cell.angle_gamma   90.00
#
_symmetry.space_group_name_H-M   'P 1'
#
loop_
_entity.id
_entity.type
_entity.pdbx_description
1 polymer ?
#
loop_
_entity_poly.entity_id
_entity_poly.type
_entity_poly.pdbx_seq_one_letter_code
_entity_poly.pdbx_strand_id
1 'polypeptide(L)'
;MKKALITIIVLIVAGLFIWRIGIVIRTKAQAKVIEETPAVPVEVKSVTRGTIQNELSFVGNIVADSEVMVFPKITGRIEQIMVEVGNNVSKGAVLAKLEDKELSLRVKQAEVALETAKTAYAQAKALSEIKVRSQVAQAEAGLLGAEASLRQVQDIAETRVSSQLEQAQAGLDALKANLKKIKDGARPEEKSQIEATVQQAKANMDNAKSDLERMEKLYAEGAVSKQTLEGAKTRATVAEAQYEAATQQLKLVEKGAREEDIKAMELQVKSAESGLAIARSLWATKSWEKDISLAQSHYNQAKAGYEAAKALEKAKSWEAEIAGAEAGVKQAETALALAKEALGYATITAPISGTISKRNFDTGAMANPAMPMFTIVNMNNVKAVVDVPEANLRDISLGTKAFISSATLSEPIVGQVTLISPVVKPSSRTTSVEISIDNSDRKLKPGTFAKINIPLSVKNDALIVNRSSVMEERNNGGIKRYVYVVIGDKAVRRNVETGIESGDKLEIISGVQLNDKVVVSGQNLLKDNEKVKIAESVE
;
A
#
# COMPACT_ATOMS: atom_id res chain seq x y z
N MET A 1 120.89 23.39 -116.62
CA MET A 1 120.14 23.63 -115.36
C MET A 1 118.62 23.38 -115.47
N LYS A 2 118.10 22.64 -116.46
CA LYS A 2 116.65 22.34 -116.60
C LYS A 2 116.22 20.93 -116.14
N LYS A 3 117.16 20.06 -115.74
CA LYS A 3 116.86 18.68 -115.28
C LYS A 3 116.81 18.52 -113.74
N ALA A 4 117.33 19.48 -112.97
CA ALA A 4 117.32 19.42 -111.49
C ALA A 4 116.05 20.02 -110.84
N LEU A 5 115.31 20.87 -111.56
CA LEU A 5 114.07 21.48 -111.05
C LEU A 5 112.85 20.53 -111.16
N ILE A 6 112.86 19.62 -112.13
CA ILE A 6 111.77 18.66 -112.36
C ILE A 6 111.81 17.54 -111.31
N THR A 7 112.98 17.10 -110.86
CA THR A 7 113.12 16.09 -109.81
C THR A 7 112.63 16.57 -108.44
N ILE A 8 112.77 17.86 -108.13
CA ILE A 8 112.26 18.43 -106.86
C ILE A 8 110.74 18.57 -106.88
N ILE A 9 110.14 18.93 -108.02
CA ILE A 9 108.68 19.02 -108.16
C ILE A 9 108.04 17.62 -108.09
N VAL A 10 108.66 16.58 -108.68
CA VAL A 10 108.17 15.20 -108.60
C VAL A 10 108.22 14.65 -107.17
N LEU A 11 109.24 15.01 -106.37
CA LEU A 11 109.31 14.60 -104.96
C LEU A 11 108.29 15.32 -104.06
N ILE A 12 107.96 16.59 -104.35
CA ILE A 12 106.91 17.32 -103.61
C ILE A 12 105.51 16.81 -103.97
N VAL A 13 105.26 16.45 -105.24
CA VAL A 13 103.99 15.84 -105.67
C VAL A 13 103.84 14.42 -105.11
N ALA A 14 104.91 13.63 -105.04
CA ALA A 14 104.89 12.31 -104.41
C ALA A 14 104.68 12.40 -102.88
N GLY A 15 105.27 13.40 -102.20
CA GLY A 15 105.06 13.65 -100.78
C GLY A 15 103.62 14.08 -100.44
N LEU A 16 102.99 14.90 -101.29
CA LEU A 16 101.58 15.29 -101.13
C LEU A 16 100.61 14.15 -101.45
N PHE A 17 100.98 13.22 -102.34
CA PHE A 17 100.18 12.04 -102.63
C PHE A 17 100.23 11.01 -101.49
N ILE A 18 101.38 10.85 -100.83
CA ILE A 18 101.53 9.98 -99.64
C ILE A 18 100.84 10.59 -98.41
N TRP A 19 100.82 11.93 -98.26
CA TRP A 19 100.06 12.60 -97.20
C TRP A 19 98.53 12.52 -97.43
N ARG A 20 98.06 12.58 -98.69
CA ARG A 20 96.64 12.37 -99.03
C ARG A 20 96.17 10.93 -98.87
N ILE A 21 97.02 9.93 -99.09
CA ILE A 21 96.64 8.51 -98.88
C ILE A 21 96.68 8.12 -97.39
N GLY A 22 97.50 8.78 -96.57
CA GLY A 22 97.52 8.60 -95.10
C GLY A 22 96.27 9.14 -94.36
N ILE A 23 95.52 10.06 -94.96
CA ILE A 23 94.26 10.59 -94.41
C ILE A 23 93.02 9.77 -94.87
N VAL A 24 93.17 8.91 -95.89
CA VAL A 24 92.04 8.15 -96.48
C VAL A 24 91.93 6.70 -95.96
N ILE A 25 92.82 6.25 -95.06
CA ILE A 25 92.77 4.90 -94.44
C ILE A 25 92.57 4.95 -92.90
N ARG A 26 92.21 6.11 -92.33
CA ARG A 26 91.59 6.18 -90.99
C ARG A 26 90.23 6.84 -91.08
N THR A 27 89.20 6.00 -91.11
CA THR A 27 87.73 6.22 -90.95
C THR A 27 86.88 5.79 -92.14
N LYS A 28 87.02 4.51 -92.55
CA LYS A 28 85.91 3.73 -93.09
C LYS A 28 85.20 3.02 -91.94
N ALA A 29 84.19 3.68 -91.37
CA ALA A 29 83.07 3.05 -90.65
C ALA A 29 82.09 4.15 -90.19
N GLN A 30 81.32 4.69 -91.13
CA GLN A 30 79.99 5.22 -90.80
C GLN A 30 78.97 4.36 -91.52
N ALA A 31 78.60 3.30 -90.82
CA ALA A 31 77.37 2.58 -91.07
C ALA A 31 76.20 3.45 -90.62
N LYS A 32 75.15 3.40 -91.43
CA LYS A 32 73.77 3.85 -91.19
C LYS A 32 73.36 3.67 -89.71
N VAL A 33 73.35 4.76 -88.94
CA VAL A 33 72.77 4.79 -87.59
C VAL A 33 71.26 4.76 -87.75
N ILE A 34 70.66 3.61 -87.45
CA ILE A 34 69.29 3.56 -86.96
C ILE A 34 69.37 4.19 -85.58
N GLU A 35 68.62 5.27 -85.36
CA GLU A 35 68.47 5.90 -84.06
C GLU A 35 67.77 4.88 -83.13
N GLU A 36 68.54 4.04 -82.45
CA GLU A 36 68.04 3.27 -81.31
C GLU A 36 67.85 4.26 -80.16
N THR A 37 66.62 4.71 -79.97
CA THR A 37 66.21 5.38 -78.75
C THR A 37 66.63 4.52 -77.55
N PRO A 38 67.41 5.07 -76.59
CA PRO A 38 67.86 4.30 -75.43
C PRO A 38 66.63 3.85 -74.64
N ALA A 39 66.45 2.54 -74.50
CA ALA A 39 65.31 1.99 -73.80
C ALA A 39 65.40 2.31 -72.30
N VAL A 40 64.36 2.96 -71.77
CA VAL A 40 64.31 3.35 -70.34
C VAL A 40 64.11 2.10 -69.48
N PRO A 41 64.94 1.87 -68.44
CA PRO A 41 64.76 0.75 -67.53
C PRO A 41 63.53 0.96 -66.65
N VAL A 42 62.62 -0.01 -66.65
CA VAL A 42 61.36 0.06 -65.92
C VAL A 42 61.07 -1.23 -65.17
N GLU A 43 60.45 -1.12 -64.01
CA GLU A 43 59.91 -2.27 -63.28
C GLU A 43 58.41 -2.35 -63.55
N VAL A 44 57.89 -3.56 -63.81
CA VAL A 44 56.47 -3.77 -64.11
C VAL A 44 55.84 -4.75 -63.15
N LYS A 45 54.57 -4.50 -62.79
CA LYS A 45 53.70 -5.49 -62.15
C LYS A 45 52.46 -5.71 -62.98
N SER A 46 51.93 -6.92 -62.93
CA SER A 46 50.73 -7.29 -63.68
C SER A 46 49.47 -6.78 -62.98
N VAL A 47 48.48 -6.30 -63.73
CA VAL A 47 47.14 -6.03 -63.21
C VAL A 47 46.54 -7.35 -62.75
N THR A 48 46.12 -7.43 -61.49
CA THR A 48 45.51 -8.64 -60.92
C THR A 48 44.03 -8.40 -60.68
N ARG A 49 43.24 -9.47 -60.77
CA ARG A 49 41.82 -9.44 -60.38
C ARG A 49 41.72 -9.91 -58.93
N GLY A 50 41.03 -9.16 -58.09
CA GLY A 50 40.83 -9.58 -56.71
C GLY A 50 39.86 -8.70 -55.95
N THR A 51 39.67 -9.04 -54.69
CA THR A 51 38.88 -8.24 -53.76
C THR A 51 39.72 -7.09 -53.24
N ILE A 52 39.20 -5.87 -53.36
CA ILE A 52 39.72 -4.68 -52.69
C ILE A 52 38.64 -4.10 -51.79
N GLN A 53 39.03 -3.69 -50.59
CA GLN A 53 38.12 -3.12 -49.61
C GLN A 53 38.69 -1.84 -49.00
N ASN A 54 37.86 -0.81 -48.91
CA ASN A 54 38.15 0.36 -48.08
C ASN A 54 37.59 0.07 -46.69
N GLU A 55 38.40 0.24 -45.65
CA GLU A 55 37.99 0.01 -44.26
C GLU A 55 38.44 1.15 -43.35
N LEU A 56 37.62 1.44 -42.35
CA LEU A 56 38.03 2.30 -41.24
C LEU A 56 38.53 1.42 -40.11
N SER A 57 39.74 1.71 -39.64
CA SER A 57 40.34 1.02 -38.52
C SER A 57 40.38 1.95 -37.31
N PHE A 58 39.75 1.52 -36.22
CA PHE A 58 39.71 2.24 -34.96
C PHE A 58 40.19 1.37 -33.81
N VAL A 59 40.57 2.01 -32.70
CA VAL A 59 40.83 1.32 -31.43
C VAL A 59 39.71 1.66 -30.47
N GLY A 60 39.07 0.65 -29.91
CA GLY A 60 37.96 0.78 -28.99
C GLY A 60 38.15 -0.07 -27.74
N ASN A 61 37.28 0.16 -26.75
CA ASN A 61 37.26 -0.57 -25.49
C ASN A 61 36.17 -1.63 -25.54
N ILE A 62 36.50 -2.86 -25.12
CA ILE A 62 35.50 -3.88 -24.85
C ILE A 62 34.91 -3.61 -23.48
N VAL A 63 33.60 -3.41 -23.41
CA VAL A 63 32.84 -3.27 -22.17
C VAL A 63 31.82 -4.40 -22.06
N ALA A 64 31.42 -4.73 -20.85
CA ALA A 64 30.39 -5.74 -20.63
C ALA A 64 29.04 -5.23 -21.14
N ASP A 65 28.18 -6.16 -21.57
CA ASP A 65 26.80 -5.81 -21.96
C ASP A 65 25.99 -5.26 -20.78
N SER A 66 26.15 -5.88 -19.61
CA SER A 66 25.55 -5.43 -18.36
C SER A 66 26.47 -5.68 -17.16
N GLU A 67 26.62 -4.66 -16.31
CA GLU A 67 27.33 -4.73 -15.03
C GLU A 67 26.40 -4.21 -13.92
N VAL A 68 26.22 -5.01 -12.86
CA VAL A 68 25.40 -4.62 -11.71
C VAL A 68 26.18 -4.79 -10.42
N MET A 69 26.21 -3.72 -9.64
CA MET A 69 26.74 -3.72 -8.28
C MET A 69 25.62 -4.10 -7.31
N VAL A 70 25.85 -5.13 -6.52
CA VAL A 70 24.90 -5.66 -5.54
C VAL A 70 25.21 -5.03 -4.18
N PHE A 71 24.29 -4.23 -3.66
CA PHE A 71 24.39 -3.58 -2.36
C PHE A 71 23.53 -4.29 -1.33
N PRO A 72 23.97 -4.38 -0.06
CA PRO A 72 23.12 -4.84 1.01
C PRO A 72 22.08 -3.77 1.32
N LYS A 73 20.83 -4.17 1.56
CA LYS A 73 19.74 -3.23 1.88
C LYS A 73 19.68 -2.87 3.36
N ILE A 74 20.34 -3.66 4.21
CA ILE A 74 20.44 -3.47 5.65
C ILE A 74 21.90 -3.60 6.09
N THR A 75 22.22 -2.99 7.22
CA THR A 75 23.51 -3.19 7.89
C THR A 75 23.45 -4.49 8.69
N GLY A 76 24.48 -5.34 8.57
CA GLY A 76 24.52 -6.61 9.30
C GLY A 76 25.85 -7.34 9.15
N ARG A 77 26.15 -8.22 10.11
CA ARG A 77 27.33 -9.10 10.02
C ARG A 77 27.07 -10.20 9.00
N ILE A 78 28.06 -10.47 8.15
CA ILE A 78 27.97 -11.56 7.16
C ILE A 78 28.20 -12.88 7.87
N GLU A 79 27.19 -13.75 7.89
CA GLU A 79 27.27 -15.09 8.47
C GLU A 79 27.97 -16.06 7.51
N GLN A 80 27.61 -15.99 6.22
CA GLN A 80 28.17 -16.88 5.21
C GLN A 80 28.17 -16.23 3.82
N ILE A 81 29.25 -16.44 3.07
CA ILE A 81 29.35 -16.14 1.63
C ILE A 81 29.30 -17.47 0.87
N MET A 82 28.43 -17.57 -0.13
CA MET A 82 28.17 -18.80 -0.88
C MET A 82 28.80 -18.82 -2.28
N VAL A 83 29.45 -17.73 -2.69
CA VAL A 83 30.04 -17.57 -4.03
C VAL A 83 31.42 -16.94 -3.96
N GLU A 84 32.27 -17.30 -4.91
CA GLU A 84 33.61 -16.76 -5.08
C GLU A 84 33.74 -15.92 -6.37
N VAL A 85 34.79 -15.11 -6.44
CA VAL A 85 35.13 -14.36 -7.66
C VAL A 85 35.41 -15.35 -8.78
N GLY A 86 34.80 -15.13 -9.95
CA GLY A 86 34.85 -16.03 -11.11
C GLY A 86 33.73 -17.06 -11.17
N ASN A 87 32.92 -17.23 -10.11
CA ASN A 87 31.74 -18.11 -10.18
C ASN A 87 30.64 -17.51 -11.09
N ASN A 88 29.95 -18.39 -11.82
CA ASN A 88 28.72 -18.04 -12.53
C ASN A 88 27.53 -18.14 -11.58
N VAL A 89 26.66 -17.12 -11.60
CA VAL A 89 25.43 -17.08 -10.82
C VAL A 89 24.24 -16.82 -11.73
N SER A 90 23.11 -17.44 -11.41
CA SER A 90 21.83 -17.15 -12.07
C SER A 90 21.09 -16.03 -11.33
N LYS A 91 20.24 -15.27 -12.02
CA LYS A 91 19.33 -14.31 -11.40
C LYS A 91 18.54 -14.98 -10.26
N GLY A 92 18.53 -14.37 -9.08
CA GLY A 92 17.90 -14.89 -7.87
C GLY A 92 18.77 -15.84 -7.04
N ALA A 93 19.94 -16.26 -7.52
CA ALA A 93 20.85 -17.10 -6.74
C ALA A 93 21.31 -16.39 -5.47
N VAL A 94 21.37 -17.12 -4.36
CA VAL A 94 21.86 -16.60 -3.07
C VAL A 94 23.37 -16.46 -3.13
N LEU A 95 23.86 -15.26 -2.82
CA LEU A 95 25.28 -14.91 -2.86
C LEU A 95 25.88 -14.90 -1.45
N ALA A 96 25.13 -14.38 -0.48
CA ALA A 96 25.54 -14.29 0.91
C ALA A 96 24.32 -14.25 1.83
N LYS A 97 24.54 -14.63 3.09
CA LYS A 97 23.59 -14.47 4.20
C LYS A 97 24.18 -13.59 5.27
N LEU A 98 23.39 -12.63 5.73
CA LEU A 98 23.64 -11.84 6.93
C LEU A 98 23.03 -12.53 8.14
N GLU A 99 23.57 -12.26 9.32
CA GLU A 99 22.99 -12.73 10.58
C GLU A 99 21.55 -12.22 10.72
N ASP A 100 20.59 -13.14 10.86
CA ASP A 100 19.16 -12.86 10.75
C ASP A 100 18.36 -13.14 12.04
N LYS A 101 19.03 -13.60 13.10
CA LYS A 101 18.40 -14.05 14.34
C LYS A 101 17.45 -12.99 14.93
N GLU A 102 17.89 -11.73 15.00
CA GLU A 102 17.05 -10.64 15.49
C GLU A 102 15.83 -10.38 14.58
N LEU A 103 16.04 -10.42 13.25
CA LEU A 103 14.98 -10.21 12.26
C LEU A 103 13.94 -11.33 12.33
N SER A 104 14.38 -12.59 12.48
CA SER A 104 13.49 -13.74 12.65
C SER A 104 12.65 -13.65 13.94
N LEU A 105 13.24 -13.14 15.03
CA LEU A 105 12.53 -12.89 16.28
C LEU A 105 11.49 -11.76 16.13
N ARG A 106 11.81 -10.70 15.37
CA ARG A 106 10.85 -9.63 15.05
C ARG A 106 9.69 -10.15 14.19
N VAL A 107 9.95 -11.04 13.23
CA VAL A 107 8.87 -11.73 12.48
C VAL A 107 8.00 -12.52 13.43
N LYS A 108 8.57 -13.35 14.30
CA LYS A 108 7.83 -14.15 15.27
C LYS A 108 6.99 -13.28 16.22
N GLN A 109 7.53 -12.15 16.67
CA GLN A 109 6.80 -11.18 17.49
C GLN A 109 5.61 -10.58 16.73
N ALA A 110 5.79 -10.22 15.46
CA ALA A 110 4.72 -9.68 14.62
C ALA A 110 3.65 -10.73 14.27
N GLU A 111 4.02 -12.01 14.13
CA GLU A 111 3.08 -13.12 13.95
C GLU A 111 2.19 -13.31 15.19
N VAL A 112 2.79 -13.29 16.38
CA VAL A 112 2.02 -13.34 17.63
C VAL A 112 1.10 -12.12 17.76
N ALA A 113 1.59 -10.92 17.43
CA ALA A 113 0.77 -9.71 17.43
C ALA A 113 -0.43 -9.82 16.48
N LEU A 114 -0.23 -10.36 15.27
CA LEU A 114 -1.31 -10.63 14.32
C LEU A 114 -2.34 -11.60 14.90
N GLU A 115 -1.89 -12.69 15.54
CA GLU A 115 -2.80 -13.65 16.13
C GLU A 115 -3.63 -13.06 17.28
N THR A 116 -3.00 -12.23 18.11
CA THR A 116 -3.72 -11.48 19.17
C THR A 116 -4.74 -10.51 18.58
N ALA A 117 -4.41 -9.80 17.50
CA ALA A 117 -5.34 -8.90 16.83
C ALA A 117 -6.52 -9.65 16.18
N LYS A 118 -6.27 -10.81 15.56
CA LYS A 118 -7.33 -11.67 15.01
C LYS A 118 -8.26 -12.20 16.10
N THR A 119 -7.69 -12.59 17.24
CA THR A 119 -8.46 -13.02 18.40
C THR A 119 -9.34 -11.89 18.94
N ALA A 120 -8.79 -10.68 19.06
CA ALA A 120 -9.55 -9.50 19.48
C ALA A 120 -10.69 -9.16 18.49
N TYR A 121 -10.44 -9.25 17.19
CA TYR A 121 -11.47 -9.09 16.15
C TYR A 121 -12.59 -10.13 16.27
N ALA A 122 -12.25 -11.41 16.47
CA ALA A 122 -13.23 -12.47 16.65
C ALA A 122 -14.09 -12.23 17.90
N GLN A 123 -13.47 -11.81 19.02
CA GLN A 123 -14.17 -11.47 20.25
C GLN A 123 -15.10 -10.26 20.08
N ALA A 124 -14.63 -9.18 19.44
CA ALA A 124 -15.45 -8.01 19.14
C ALA A 124 -16.66 -8.40 18.27
N LYS A 125 -16.43 -9.15 17.19
CA LYS A 125 -17.51 -9.62 16.32
C LYS A 125 -18.54 -10.48 17.06
N ALA A 126 -18.10 -11.35 17.96
CA ALA A 126 -19.01 -12.20 18.73
C ALA A 126 -19.79 -11.42 19.80
N LEU A 127 -19.13 -10.50 20.52
CA LEU A 127 -19.70 -9.84 21.69
C LEU A 127 -20.50 -8.58 21.37
N SER A 128 -20.12 -7.82 20.35
CA SER A 128 -20.73 -6.51 20.09
C SER A 128 -22.20 -6.63 19.66
N GLU A 129 -22.55 -7.64 18.85
CA GLU A 129 -23.95 -7.90 18.48
C GLU A 129 -24.77 -8.41 19.68
N ILE A 130 -24.20 -9.32 20.47
CA ILE A 130 -24.85 -9.87 21.67
C ILE A 130 -25.14 -8.75 22.68
N LYS A 131 -24.22 -7.81 22.87
CA LYS A 131 -24.38 -6.68 23.80
C LYS A 131 -25.58 -5.81 23.44
N VAL A 132 -25.74 -5.44 22.17
CA VAL A 132 -26.88 -4.60 21.74
C VAL A 132 -28.18 -5.37 21.81
N ARG A 133 -28.22 -6.64 21.37
CA ARG A 133 -29.40 -7.50 21.51
C ARG A 133 -29.81 -7.66 22.98
N SER A 134 -28.85 -7.84 23.89
CA SER A 134 -29.11 -7.92 25.33
C SER A 134 -29.68 -6.61 25.89
N GLN A 135 -29.21 -5.45 25.45
CA GLN A 135 -29.75 -4.15 25.87
C GLN A 135 -31.19 -3.95 25.39
N VAL A 136 -31.48 -4.34 24.13
CA VAL A 136 -32.85 -4.30 23.59
C VAL A 136 -33.77 -5.20 24.42
N ALA A 137 -33.35 -6.44 24.70
CA ALA A 137 -34.14 -7.37 25.50
C ALA A 137 -34.41 -6.87 26.94
N GLN A 138 -33.42 -6.25 27.58
CA GLN A 138 -33.60 -5.64 28.91
C GLN A 138 -34.58 -4.45 28.87
N ALA A 139 -34.46 -3.60 27.85
CA ALA A 139 -35.36 -2.46 27.69
C ALA A 139 -36.79 -2.89 27.36
N GLU A 140 -36.95 -3.95 26.55
CA GLU A 140 -38.25 -4.56 26.24
C GLU A 140 -38.91 -5.15 27.49
N ALA A 141 -38.17 -5.89 28.31
CA ALA A 141 -38.67 -6.40 29.59
C ALA A 141 -39.09 -5.26 30.53
N GLY A 142 -38.34 -4.16 30.55
CA GLY A 142 -38.69 -2.96 31.31
C GLY A 142 -39.98 -2.30 30.82
N LEU A 143 -40.17 -2.21 29.49
CA LEU A 143 -41.40 -1.70 28.88
C LEU A 143 -42.61 -2.57 29.22
N LEU A 144 -42.49 -3.89 29.08
CA LEU A 144 -43.55 -4.84 29.43
C LEU A 144 -43.94 -4.75 30.91
N GLY A 145 -42.96 -4.61 31.80
CA GLY A 145 -43.21 -4.40 33.23
C GLY A 145 -43.94 -3.08 33.53
N ALA A 146 -43.54 -1.99 32.88
CA ALA A 146 -44.19 -0.69 33.04
C ALA A 146 -45.63 -0.69 32.47
N GLU A 147 -45.85 -1.36 31.34
CA GLU A 147 -47.17 -1.55 30.73
C GLU A 147 -48.10 -2.35 31.65
N ALA A 148 -47.62 -3.46 32.23
CA ALA A 148 -48.38 -4.26 33.18
C ALA A 148 -48.75 -3.46 34.44
N SER A 149 -47.82 -2.65 34.97
CA SER A 149 -48.06 -1.77 36.13
C SER A 149 -49.09 -0.69 35.81
N LEU A 150 -48.99 -0.04 34.65
CA LEU A 150 -49.98 0.94 34.18
C LEU A 150 -51.38 0.33 34.12
N ARG A 151 -51.50 -0.86 33.51
CA ARG A 151 -52.78 -1.57 33.43
C ARG A 151 -53.34 -1.91 34.82
N GLN A 152 -52.51 -2.42 35.73
CA GLN A 152 -52.92 -2.71 37.09
C GLN A 152 -53.42 -1.46 37.84
N VAL A 153 -52.75 -0.32 37.66
CA VAL A 153 -53.18 0.96 38.26
C VAL A 153 -54.51 1.42 37.66
N GLN A 154 -54.67 1.35 36.34
CA GLN A 154 -55.91 1.70 35.65
C GLN A 154 -57.09 0.86 36.15
N ASP A 155 -56.90 -0.44 36.34
CA ASP A 155 -57.96 -1.36 36.77
C ASP A 155 -58.41 -1.12 38.24
N ILE A 156 -57.48 -0.68 39.11
CA ILE A 156 -57.71 -0.66 40.57
C ILE A 156 -57.93 0.76 41.12
N ALA A 157 -57.38 1.80 40.49
CA ALA A 157 -57.29 3.12 41.13
C ALA A 157 -58.65 3.77 41.42
N GLU A 158 -59.59 3.74 40.47
CA GLU A 158 -60.96 4.26 40.69
C GLU A 158 -61.73 3.41 41.71
N THR A 159 -61.64 2.08 41.59
CA THR A 159 -62.25 1.12 42.52
C THR A 159 -61.77 1.33 43.96
N ARG A 160 -60.49 1.67 44.15
CA ARG A 160 -59.92 1.96 45.47
C ARG A 160 -60.56 3.20 46.10
N VAL A 161 -60.66 4.30 45.35
CA VAL A 161 -61.22 5.56 45.87
C VAL A 161 -62.72 5.44 46.12
N SER A 162 -63.47 4.79 45.22
CA SER A 162 -64.90 4.51 45.43
C SER A 162 -65.14 3.63 46.66
N SER A 163 -64.34 2.57 46.85
CA SER A 163 -64.47 1.70 48.04
C SER A 163 -64.19 2.44 49.36
N GLN A 164 -63.22 3.36 49.39
CA GLN A 164 -62.95 4.20 50.57
C GLN A 164 -64.11 5.16 50.87
N LEU A 165 -64.72 5.73 49.83
CA LEU A 165 -65.89 6.59 49.97
C LEU A 165 -67.08 5.81 50.55
N GLU A 166 -67.33 4.61 50.05
CA GLU A 166 -68.40 3.74 50.54
C GLU A 166 -68.18 3.32 52.00
N GLN A 167 -66.96 2.94 52.38
CA GLN A 167 -66.60 2.62 53.76
C GLN A 167 -66.78 3.81 54.72
N ALA A 168 -66.34 5.01 54.30
CA ALA A 168 -66.51 6.22 55.10
C ALA A 168 -67.99 6.59 55.28
N GLN A 169 -68.81 6.39 54.25
CA GLN A 169 -70.25 6.61 54.31
C GLN A 169 -70.93 5.61 55.25
N ALA A 170 -70.65 4.31 55.09
CA ALA A 170 -71.19 3.27 55.95
C ALA A 170 -70.80 3.46 57.42
N GLY A 171 -69.56 3.88 57.69
CA GLY A 171 -69.10 4.20 59.04
C GLY A 171 -69.84 5.38 59.66
N LEU A 172 -70.07 6.45 58.88
CA LEU A 172 -70.86 7.60 59.32
C LEU A 172 -72.32 7.20 59.63
N ASP A 173 -72.94 6.41 58.74
CA ASP A 173 -74.33 5.99 58.89
C ASP A 173 -74.52 5.12 60.13
N ALA A 174 -73.57 4.22 60.42
CA ALA A 174 -73.55 3.43 61.64
C ALA A 174 -73.45 4.31 62.91
N LEU A 175 -72.58 5.31 62.91
CA LEU A 175 -72.44 6.23 64.05
C LEU A 175 -73.67 7.12 64.23
N LYS A 176 -74.27 7.60 63.15
CA LYS A 176 -75.54 8.35 63.19
C LYS A 176 -76.69 7.50 63.73
N ALA A 177 -76.78 6.24 63.31
CA ALA A 177 -77.75 5.31 63.86
C ALA A 177 -77.52 5.06 65.36
N ASN A 178 -76.27 4.99 65.81
CA ASN A 178 -75.95 4.81 67.23
C ASN A 178 -76.27 6.07 68.06
N LEU A 179 -75.94 7.25 67.55
CA LEU A 179 -76.32 8.53 68.16
C LEU A 179 -77.84 8.64 68.30
N LYS A 180 -78.58 8.24 67.27
CA LYS A 180 -80.05 8.22 67.31
C LYS A 180 -80.55 7.29 68.42
N LYS A 181 -80.03 6.07 68.52
CA LYS A 181 -80.37 5.13 69.61
C LYS A 181 -80.11 5.73 71.00
N ILE A 182 -78.98 6.41 71.18
CA ILE A 182 -78.62 7.06 72.46
C ILE A 182 -79.58 8.22 72.78
N LYS A 183 -79.97 9.02 71.77
CA LYS A 183 -80.92 10.14 71.92
C LYS A 183 -82.35 9.69 72.17
N ASP A 184 -82.80 8.63 71.51
CA ASP A 184 -84.16 8.08 71.67
C ASP A 184 -84.37 7.49 73.08
N GLY A 185 -83.28 7.15 73.79
CA GLY A 185 -83.29 6.74 75.18
C GLY A 185 -83.98 5.38 75.39
N ALA A 186 -84.54 5.17 76.58
CA ALA A 186 -85.25 3.93 76.88
C ALA A 186 -86.53 3.79 76.04
N ARG A 187 -86.77 2.56 75.60
CA ARG A 187 -87.91 2.25 74.73
C ARG A 187 -89.23 2.46 75.46
N PRO A 188 -90.33 2.79 74.75
CA PRO A 188 -91.65 2.95 75.37
C PRO A 188 -92.06 1.75 76.23
N GLU A 189 -91.73 0.53 75.80
CA GLU A 189 -92.01 -0.71 76.52
C GLU A 189 -91.22 -0.80 77.84
N GLU A 190 -89.95 -0.36 77.85
CA GLU A 190 -89.11 -0.31 79.04
C GLU A 190 -89.61 0.74 80.04
N LYS A 191 -90.01 1.92 79.55
CA LYS A 191 -90.61 2.98 80.37
C LYS A 191 -91.90 2.50 81.02
N SER A 192 -92.79 1.90 80.24
CA SER A 192 -94.07 1.39 80.73
C SER A 192 -93.90 0.29 81.80
N GLN A 193 -92.91 -0.59 81.65
CA GLN A 193 -92.60 -1.61 82.66
C GLN A 193 -92.12 -0.99 83.99
N ILE A 194 -91.31 0.07 83.93
CA ILE A 194 -90.82 0.76 85.13
C ILE A 194 -91.94 1.59 85.77
N GLU A 195 -92.79 2.25 84.98
CA GLU A 195 -93.99 2.93 85.46
C GLU A 195 -94.92 1.97 86.21
N ALA A 196 -95.17 0.78 85.67
CA ALA A 196 -95.94 -0.27 86.34
C ALA A 196 -95.30 -0.69 87.67
N THR A 197 -93.96 -0.76 87.73
CA THR A 197 -93.22 -1.06 88.96
C THR A 197 -93.39 0.05 90.01
N VAL A 198 -93.34 1.32 89.59
CA VAL A 198 -93.61 2.48 90.47
C VAL A 198 -95.04 2.45 90.98
N GLN A 199 -96.02 2.17 90.12
CA GLN A 199 -97.43 2.07 90.51
C GLN A 199 -97.65 0.96 91.55
N GLN A 200 -97.04 -0.21 91.35
CA GLN A 200 -97.11 -1.31 92.31
C GLN A 200 -96.47 -0.93 93.66
N ALA A 201 -95.28 -0.32 93.63
CA ALA A 201 -94.59 0.13 94.85
C ALA A 201 -95.39 1.22 95.59
N LYS A 202 -96.06 2.12 94.85
CA LYS A 202 -96.95 3.14 95.40
C LYS A 202 -98.15 2.51 96.11
N ALA A 203 -98.83 1.58 95.44
CA ALA A 203 -99.98 0.88 96.03
C ALA A 203 -99.58 0.12 97.32
N ASN A 204 -98.39 -0.49 97.34
CA ASN A 204 -97.86 -1.15 98.53
C ASN A 204 -97.56 -0.14 99.67
N MET A 205 -96.96 1.00 99.35
CA MET A 205 -96.70 2.08 100.32
C MET A 205 -98.00 2.66 100.88
N ASP A 206 -98.97 2.99 100.03
CA ASP A 206 -100.26 3.57 100.44
C ASP A 206 -101.01 2.61 101.39
N ASN A 207 -101.00 1.31 101.08
CA ASN A 207 -101.56 0.27 101.96
C ASN A 207 -100.81 0.20 103.31
N ALA A 208 -99.48 0.20 103.30
CA ALA A 208 -98.68 0.11 104.52
C ALA A 208 -98.79 1.37 105.39
N LYS A 209 -98.91 2.56 104.80
CA LYS A 209 -99.19 3.82 105.52
C LYS A 209 -100.58 3.83 106.14
N SER A 210 -101.60 3.40 105.39
CA SER A 210 -102.96 3.26 105.91
C SER A 210 -103.05 2.24 107.06
N ASP A 211 -102.26 1.16 107.01
CA ASP A 211 -102.13 0.19 108.11
C ASP A 211 -101.48 0.84 109.33
N LEU A 212 -100.38 1.57 109.14
CA LEU A 212 -99.70 2.30 110.23
C LEU A 212 -100.63 3.31 110.91
N GLU A 213 -101.33 4.17 110.16
CA GLU A 213 -102.26 5.15 110.73
C GLU A 213 -103.38 4.48 111.55
N ARG A 214 -103.88 3.33 111.07
CA ARG A 214 -104.86 2.54 111.80
C ARG A 214 -104.29 1.97 113.09
N MET A 215 -103.07 1.45 113.05
CA MET A 215 -102.39 0.90 114.22
C MET A 215 -101.98 1.98 115.24
N GLU A 216 -101.63 3.18 114.80
CA GLU A 216 -101.35 4.34 115.66
C GLU A 216 -102.58 4.75 116.47
N LYS A 217 -103.75 4.83 115.81
CA LYS A 217 -105.04 5.11 116.48
C LYS A 217 -105.38 4.02 117.50
N LEU A 218 -105.31 2.75 117.10
CA LEU A 218 -105.60 1.63 117.99
C LEU A 218 -104.62 1.52 119.16
N TYR A 219 -103.35 1.91 118.98
CA TYR A 219 -102.36 1.94 120.06
C TYR A 219 -102.65 3.07 121.06
N ALA A 220 -103.04 4.26 120.59
CA ALA A 220 -103.47 5.37 121.43
C ALA A 220 -104.71 5.02 122.29
N GLU A 221 -105.57 4.13 121.78
CA GLU A 221 -106.75 3.58 122.48
C GLU A 221 -106.44 2.34 123.34
N GLY A 222 -105.19 1.86 123.37
CA GLY A 222 -104.75 0.70 124.17
C GLY A 222 -105.10 -0.68 123.59
N ALA A 223 -105.60 -0.75 122.36
CA ALA A 223 -106.12 -1.96 121.72
C ALA A 223 -105.05 -2.84 121.03
N VAL A 224 -103.82 -2.35 120.85
CA VAL A 224 -102.70 -3.10 120.23
C VAL A 224 -101.38 -2.91 120.99
N SER A 225 -100.44 -3.84 120.83
CA SER A 225 -99.13 -3.80 121.50
C SER A 225 -98.12 -2.87 120.82
N LYS A 226 -97.14 -2.36 121.58
CA LYS A 226 -96.05 -1.52 121.04
C LYS A 226 -95.26 -2.24 119.93
N GLN A 227 -95.02 -3.54 120.06
CA GLN A 227 -94.33 -4.35 119.05
C GLN A 227 -95.11 -4.43 117.72
N THR A 228 -96.45 -4.49 117.79
CA THR A 228 -97.32 -4.50 116.61
C THR A 228 -97.29 -3.17 115.86
N LEU A 229 -97.32 -2.05 116.61
CA LEU A 229 -97.17 -0.70 116.05
C LEU A 229 -95.78 -0.50 115.41
N GLU A 230 -94.71 -0.89 116.11
CA GLU A 230 -93.35 -0.79 115.56
C GLU A 230 -93.17 -1.66 114.32
N GLY A 231 -93.77 -2.85 114.26
CA GLY A 231 -93.79 -3.69 113.07
C GLY A 231 -94.52 -3.04 111.88
N ALA A 232 -95.67 -2.39 112.10
CA ALA A 232 -96.38 -1.65 111.06
C ALA A 232 -95.57 -0.42 110.59
N LYS A 233 -94.91 0.27 111.52
CA LYS A 233 -94.02 1.41 111.22
C LYS A 233 -92.84 0.97 110.36
N THR A 234 -92.16 -0.12 110.71
CA THR A 234 -91.07 -0.68 109.88
C THR A 234 -91.55 -1.09 108.49
N ARG A 235 -92.73 -1.71 108.37
CA ARG A 235 -93.30 -2.06 107.05
C ARG A 235 -93.60 -0.83 106.20
N ALA A 236 -94.17 0.22 106.79
CA ALA A 236 -94.41 1.49 106.10
C ALA A 236 -93.10 2.13 105.63
N THR A 237 -92.07 2.18 106.49
CA THR A 237 -90.74 2.72 106.13
C THR A 237 -90.08 1.92 105.00
N VAL A 238 -90.16 0.59 105.00
CA VAL A 238 -89.62 -0.24 103.91
C VAL A 238 -90.39 -0.03 102.60
N ALA A 239 -91.72 0.03 102.65
CA ALA A 239 -92.54 0.25 101.46
C ALA A 239 -92.33 1.66 100.88
N GLU A 240 -92.13 2.67 101.74
CA GLU A 240 -91.76 4.03 101.34
C GLU A 240 -90.38 4.06 100.66
N ALA A 241 -89.36 3.42 101.23
CA ALA A 241 -88.04 3.29 100.62
C ALA A 241 -88.09 2.54 99.27
N GLN A 242 -88.96 1.54 99.12
CA GLN A 242 -89.17 0.81 97.86
C GLN A 242 -89.84 1.68 96.79
N TYR A 243 -90.86 2.45 97.16
CA TYR A 243 -91.49 3.41 96.25
C TYR A 243 -90.52 4.52 95.83
N GLU A 244 -89.73 5.05 96.76
CA GLU A 244 -88.68 6.02 96.46
C GLU A 244 -87.64 5.44 95.51
N ALA A 245 -87.13 4.22 95.75
CA ALA A 245 -86.18 3.56 94.88
C ALA A 245 -86.73 3.33 93.46
N ALA A 246 -87.98 2.86 93.34
CA ALA A 246 -88.65 2.68 92.05
C ALA A 246 -88.85 4.03 91.33
N THR A 247 -89.21 5.09 92.06
CA THR A 247 -89.40 6.44 91.52
C THR A 247 -88.07 7.04 91.05
N GLN A 248 -86.98 6.82 91.79
CA GLN A 248 -85.63 7.23 91.36
C GLN A 248 -85.20 6.48 90.09
N GLN A 249 -85.55 5.19 89.98
CA GLN A 249 -85.29 4.40 88.78
C GLN A 249 -86.06 4.93 87.56
N LEU A 250 -87.36 5.26 87.73
CA LEU A 250 -88.15 5.89 86.66
C LEU A 250 -87.55 7.25 86.25
N LYS A 251 -87.19 8.10 87.21
CA LYS A 251 -86.56 9.41 86.94
C LYS A 251 -85.25 9.27 86.17
N LEU A 252 -84.42 8.26 86.47
CA LEU A 252 -83.18 8.01 85.73
C LEU A 252 -83.45 7.60 84.28
N VAL A 253 -84.47 6.77 84.05
CA VAL A 253 -84.86 6.33 82.70
C VAL A 253 -85.54 7.44 81.90
N GLU A 254 -86.35 8.27 82.53
CA GLU A 254 -86.96 9.46 81.93
C GLU A 254 -85.93 10.53 81.57
N LYS A 255 -84.89 10.71 82.39
CA LYS A 255 -83.80 11.65 82.14
C LYS A 255 -82.93 11.26 80.94
N GLY A 256 -82.95 9.98 80.54
CA GLY A 256 -82.26 9.48 79.34
C GLY A 256 -80.75 9.36 79.50
N ALA A 257 -80.05 9.25 78.36
CA ALA A 257 -78.59 9.19 78.33
C ALA A 257 -77.96 10.50 78.85
N ARG A 258 -76.74 10.40 79.40
CA ARG A 258 -76.03 11.58 79.92
C ARG A 258 -75.61 12.51 78.79
N GLU A 259 -75.62 13.81 79.04
CA GLU A 259 -75.17 14.83 78.07
C GLU A 259 -73.73 14.57 77.60
N GLU A 260 -72.86 14.11 78.50
CA GLU A 260 -71.48 13.77 78.17
C GLU A 260 -71.38 12.64 77.15
N ASP A 261 -72.25 11.62 77.26
CA ASP A 261 -72.29 10.47 76.35
C ASP A 261 -72.82 10.87 74.96
N ILE A 262 -73.88 11.70 74.93
CA ILE A 262 -74.42 12.26 73.67
C ILE A 262 -73.36 13.11 72.99
N LYS A 263 -72.71 14.02 73.72
CA LYS A 263 -71.68 14.91 73.17
C LYS A 263 -70.45 14.14 72.70
N ALA A 264 -70.03 13.10 73.43
CA ALA A 264 -68.95 12.22 73.00
C ALA A 264 -69.29 11.52 71.68
N MET A 265 -70.52 11.01 71.54
CA MET A 265 -70.98 10.38 70.30
C MET A 265 -71.15 11.39 69.16
N GLU A 266 -71.61 12.62 69.44
CA GLU A 266 -71.68 13.70 68.45
C GLU A 266 -70.29 14.09 67.91
N LEU A 267 -69.27 14.10 68.77
CA LEU A 267 -67.88 14.30 68.35
C LEU A 267 -67.38 13.14 67.48
N GLN A 268 -67.76 11.89 67.79
CA GLN A 268 -67.45 10.74 66.94
C GLN A 268 -68.13 10.86 65.56
N VAL A 269 -69.41 11.25 65.52
CA VAL A 269 -70.12 11.53 64.26
C VAL A 269 -69.42 12.64 63.47
N LYS A 270 -69.08 13.77 64.11
CA LYS A 270 -68.39 14.90 63.47
C LYS A 270 -67.01 14.51 62.90
N SER A 271 -66.29 13.65 63.61
CA SER A 271 -65.02 13.08 63.12
C SER A 271 -65.24 12.22 61.89
N ALA A 272 -66.26 11.36 61.90
CA ALA A 272 -66.63 10.54 60.74
C ALA A 272 -67.12 11.36 59.54
N GLU A 273 -67.88 12.44 59.78
CA GLU A 273 -68.28 13.40 58.73
C GLU A 273 -67.04 14.05 58.07
N SER A 274 -66.03 14.39 58.87
CA SER A 274 -64.76 14.91 58.35
C SER A 274 -64.02 13.87 57.51
N GLY A 275 -63.98 12.61 57.95
CA GLY A 275 -63.39 11.50 57.19
C GLY A 275 -64.09 11.26 55.86
N LEU A 276 -65.43 11.28 55.85
CA LEU A 276 -66.23 11.19 54.63
C LEU A 276 -66.00 12.39 53.71
N ALA A 277 -65.85 13.61 54.25
CA ALA A 277 -65.54 14.80 53.45
C ALA A 277 -64.19 14.67 52.72
N ILE A 278 -63.17 14.10 53.37
CA ILE A 278 -61.88 13.80 52.73
C ILE A 278 -62.06 12.77 51.61
N ALA A 279 -62.77 11.66 51.85
CA ALA A 279 -63.02 10.65 50.83
C ALA A 279 -63.81 11.21 49.63
N ARG A 280 -64.82 12.05 49.87
CA ARG A 280 -65.57 12.76 48.82
C ARG A 280 -64.68 13.72 48.04
N SER A 281 -63.76 14.40 48.71
CA SER A 281 -62.79 15.29 48.05
C SER A 281 -61.88 14.51 47.10
N LEU A 282 -61.36 13.35 47.53
CA LEU A 282 -60.56 12.46 46.67
C LEU A 282 -61.35 12.00 45.44
N TRP A 283 -62.64 11.68 45.61
CA TRP A 283 -63.52 11.32 44.51
C TRP A 283 -63.80 12.49 43.56
N ALA A 284 -64.19 13.65 44.10
CA ALA A 284 -64.53 14.84 43.32
C ALA A 284 -63.32 15.39 42.53
N THR A 285 -62.12 15.30 43.12
CA THR A 285 -60.86 15.69 42.47
C THR A 285 -60.30 14.61 41.56
N LYS A 286 -60.99 13.47 41.43
CA LYS A 286 -60.57 12.29 40.67
C LYS A 286 -59.12 11.92 40.93
N SER A 287 -58.74 11.80 42.20
CA SER A 287 -57.34 11.65 42.59
C SER A 287 -56.63 10.46 41.93
N TRP A 288 -57.36 9.43 41.49
CA TRP A 288 -56.82 8.30 40.72
C TRP A 288 -56.23 8.69 39.36
N GLU A 289 -56.69 9.79 38.74
CA GLU A 289 -56.10 10.30 37.49
C GLU A 289 -54.62 10.69 37.70
N LYS A 290 -54.25 11.14 38.90
CA LYS A 290 -52.86 11.41 39.26
C LYS A 290 -52.02 10.14 39.30
N ASP A 291 -52.55 9.06 39.89
CA ASP A 291 -51.87 7.76 39.96
C ASP A 291 -51.69 7.14 38.57
N ILE A 292 -52.73 7.23 37.72
CA ILE A 292 -52.67 6.79 36.32
C ILE A 292 -51.66 7.62 35.54
N SER A 293 -51.64 8.94 35.71
CA SER A 293 -50.68 9.84 35.05
C SER A 293 -49.24 9.53 35.45
N LEU A 294 -48.99 9.24 36.74
CA LEU A 294 -47.68 8.82 37.22
C LEU A 294 -47.26 7.48 36.59
N ALA A 295 -48.14 6.48 36.57
CA ALA A 295 -47.88 5.20 35.92
C ALA A 295 -47.65 5.36 34.40
N GLN A 296 -48.40 6.25 33.74
CA GLN A 296 -48.24 6.60 32.34
C GLN A 296 -46.88 7.24 32.06
N SER A 297 -46.40 8.10 32.96
CA SER A 297 -45.06 8.68 32.88
C SER A 297 -43.97 7.61 32.93
N HIS A 298 -44.10 6.63 33.85
CA HIS A 298 -43.18 5.49 33.92
C HIS A 298 -43.20 4.63 32.65
N TYR A 299 -44.39 4.35 32.09
CA TYR A 299 -44.52 3.68 30.80
C TYR A 299 -43.84 4.45 29.67
N ASN A 300 -44.07 5.76 29.57
CA ASN A 300 -43.47 6.60 28.53
C ASN A 300 -41.93 6.63 28.65
N GLN A 301 -41.41 6.68 29.88
CA GLN A 301 -39.97 6.59 30.14
C GLN A 301 -39.39 5.24 29.70
N ALA A 302 -40.04 4.13 30.05
CA ALA A 302 -39.63 2.79 29.63
C ALA A 302 -39.69 2.63 28.10
N LYS A 303 -40.73 3.17 27.47
CA LYS A 303 -40.91 3.16 26.01
C LYS A 303 -39.79 3.92 25.31
N ALA A 304 -39.45 5.12 25.79
CA ALA A 304 -38.33 5.89 25.25
C ALA A 304 -36.99 5.13 25.40
N GLY A 305 -36.79 4.42 26.52
CA GLY A 305 -35.62 3.56 26.73
C GLY A 305 -35.54 2.40 25.72
N TYR A 306 -36.66 1.72 25.46
CA TYR A 306 -36.75 0.68 24.44
C TYR A 306 -36.48 1.22 23.02
N GLU A 307 -37.08 2.35 22.66
CA GLU A 307 -36.85 2.98 21.35
C GLU A 307 -35.38 3.40 21.17
N ALA A 308 -34.74 3.93 22.21
CA ALA A 308 -33.31 4.25 22.19
C ALA A 308 -32.43 3.00 22.02
N ALA A 309 -32.74 1.91 22.72
CA ALA A 309 -32.02 0.64 22.57
C ALA A 309 -32.19 0.06 21.15
N LYS A 310 -33.40 0.09 20.60
CA LYS A 310 -33.70 -0.36 19.23
C LYS A 310 -33.04 0.52 18.17
N ALA A 311 -32.86 1.80 18.45
CA ALA A 311 -32.11 2.69 17.56
C ALA A 311 -30.63 2.31 17.48
N LEU A 312 -30.01 1.86 18.57
CA LEU A 312 -28.63 1.33 18.56
C LEU A 312 -28.51 0.08 17.68
N GLU A 313 -29.53 -0.78 17.73
CA GLU A 313 -29.61 -1.97 16.87
C GLU A 313 -29.76 -1.61 15.39
N LYS A 314 -30.69 -0.70 15.07
CA LYS A 314 -30.90 -0.22 13.70
C LYS A 314 -29.67 0.51 13.12
N ALA A 315 -29.01 1.31 13.95
CA ALA A 315 -27.77 1.99 13.59
C ALA A 315 -26.57 1.04 13.48
N LYS A 316 -26.76 -0.24 13.83
CA LYS A 316 -25.71 -1.26 13.88
C LYS A 316 -24.45 -0.75 14.57
N SER A 317 -24.63 -0.14 15.74
CA SER A 317 -23.54 0.56 16.46
C SER A 317 -22.30 -0.31 16.72
N TRP A 318 -22.45 -1.64 16.71
CA TRP A 318 -21.35 -2.60 16.78
C TRP A 318 -20.42 -2.59 15.57
N GLU A 319 -20.86 -2.12 14.39
CA GLU A 319 -20.02 -2.08 13.19
C GLU A 319 -18.78 -1.20 13.38
N ALA A 320 -18.88 -0.12 14.17
CA ALA A 320 -17.74 0.73 14.50
C ALA A 320 -16.69 0.01 15.37
N GLU A 321 -17.13 -0.79 16.34
CA GLU A 321 -16.25 -1.58 17.21
C GLU A 321 -15.56 -2.70 16.42
N ILE A 322 -16.31 -3.40 15.57
CA ILE A 322 -15.78 -4.42 14.66
C ILE A 322 -14.77 -3.82 13.68
N ALA A 323 -15.09 -2.65 13.09
CA ALA A 323 -14.20 -1.96 12.17
C ALA A 323 -12.89 -1.51 12.86
N GLY A 324 -12.97 -1.06 14.12
CA GLY A 324 -11.80 -0.74 14.93
C GLY A 324 -10.90 -1.96 15.14
N ALA A 325 -11.49 -3.11 15.48
CA ALA A 325 -10.75 -4.36 15.64
C ALA A 325 -10.17 -4.89 14.32
N GLU A 326 -10.90 -4.75 13.21
CA GLU A 326 -10.43 -5.10 11.86
C GLU A 326 -9.24 -4.23 11.43
N ALA A 327 -9.28 -2.93 11.72
CA ALA A 327 -8.15 -2.04 11.51
C ALA A 327 -6.91 -2.49 12.29
N GLY A 328 -7.10 -2.99 13.53
CA GLY A 328 -6.05 -3.59 14.32
C GLY A 328 -5.42 -4.83 13.67
N VAL A 329 -6.23 -5.71 13.08
CA VAL A 329 -5.75 -6.86 12.29
C VAL A 329 -4.89 -6.38 11.12
N LYS A 330 -5.41 -5.44 10.32
CA LYS A 330 -4.70 -4.90 9.15
C LYS A 330 -3.37 -4.24 9.52
N GLN A 331 -3.32 -3.53 10.65
CA GLN A 331 -2.09 -2.94 11.18
C GLN A 331 -1.07 -4.04 11.53
N ALA A 332 -1.50 -5.10 12.22
CA ALA A 332 -0.62 -6.21 12.59
C ALA A 332 -0.15 -7.01 11.36
N GLU A 333 -0.99 -7.21 10.35
CA GLU A 333 -0.61 -7.82 9.07
C GLU A 333 0.47 -7.00 8.36
N THR A 334 0.31 -5.68 8.33
CA THR A 334 1.29 -4.77 7.72
C THR A 334 2.62 -4.81 8.48
N ALA A 335 2.57 -4.83 9.82
CA ALA A 335 3.77 -4.96 10.65
C ALA A 335 4.49 -6.29 10.40
N LEU A 336 3.73 -7.39 10.24
CA LEU A 336 4.28 -8.70 9.88
C LEU A 336 4.92 -8.68 8.49
N ALA A 337 4.28 -8.07 7.50
CA ALA A 337 4.82 -7.93 6.15
C ALA A 337 6.14 -7.15 6.16
N LEU A 338 6.20 -6.04 6.90
CA LEU A 338 7.43 -5.25 7.06
C LEU A 338 8.55 -6.03 7.76
N ALA A 339 8.23 -6.80 8.80
CA ALA A 339 9.20 -7.65 9.47
C ALA A 339 9.74 -8.76 8.55
N LYS A 340 8.87 -9.37 7.73
CA LYS A 340 9.25 -10.39 6.75
C LYS A 340 10.12 -9.82 5.63
N GLU A 341 9.81 -8.61 5.15
CA GLU A 341 10.64 -7.93 4.15
C GLU A 341 12.03 -7.61 4.70
N ALA A 342 12.11 -7.10 5.93
CA ALA A 342 13.37 -6.84 6.61
C ALA A 342 14.20 -8.13 6.78
N LEU A 343 13.56 -9.25 7.13
CA LEU A 343 14.20 -10.57 7.17
C LEU A 343 14.69 -11.01 5.79
N GLY A 344 13.90 -10.77 4.73
CA GLY A 344 14.29 -11.04 3.35
C GLY A 344 15.58 -10.32 2.93
N TYR A 345 15.80 -9.10 3.43
CA TYR A 345 17.03 -8.33 3.17
C TYR A 345 18.30 -8.94 3.77
N ALA A 346 18.19 -9.87 4.72
CA ALA A 346 19.34 -10.61 5.22
C ALA A 346 19.89 -11.61 4.20
N THR A 347 19.08 -12.02 3.21
CA THR A 347 19.54 -12.87 2.11
C THR A 347 19.90 -12.03 0.90
N ILE A 348 21.18 -12.01 0.54
CA ILE A 348 21.68 -11.25 -0.61
C ILE A 348 21.60 -12.12 -1.85
N THR A 349 20.82 -11.68 -2.85
CA THR A 349 20.60 -12.43 -4.10
C THR A 349 21.11 -11.70 -5.34
N ALA A 350 21.42 -12.43 -6.39
CA ALA A 350 21.84 -11.86 -7.68
C ALA A 350 20.68 -11.18 -8.44
N PRO A 351 20.75 -9.87 -8.77
CA PRO A 351 19.72 -9.21 -9.57
C PRO A 351 19.73 -9.61 -11.07
N ILE A 352 20.87 -10.09 -11.56
CA ILE A 352 21.06 -10.57 -12.95
C ILE A 352 21.88 -11.87 -12.94
N SER A 353 21.76 -12.65 -14.02
CA SER A 353 22.68 -13.77 -14.27
C SER A 353 24.02 -13.23 -14.80
N GLY A 354 25.14 -13.80 -14.36
CA GLY A 354 26.46 -13.36 -14.79
C GLY A 354 27.59 -14.00 -14.00
N THR A 355 28.79 -13.44 -14.14
CA THR A 355 29.99 -13.88 -13.40
C THR A 355 30.32 -12.88 -12.30
N ILE A 356 30.71 -13.36 -11.12
CA ILE A 356 31.18 -12.50 -10.02
C ILE A 356 32.55 -11.92 -10.39
N SER A 357 32.60 -10.62 -10.69
CA SER A 357 33.84 -9.91 -11.06
C SER A 357 34.60 -9.41 -9.83
N LYS A 358 33.88 -8.93 -8.81
CA LYS A 358 34.46 -8.42 -7.56
C LYS A 358 33.64 -8.85 -6.35
N ARG A 359 34.34 -9.04 -5.23
CA ARG A 359 33.80 -9.28 -3.89
C ARG A 359 34.51 -8.35 -2.92
N ASN A 360 33.77 -7.51 -2.21
CA ASN A 360 34.35 -6.46 -1.34
C ASN A 360 34.30 -6.77 0.16
N PHE A 361 33.67 -7.88 0.56
CA PHE A 361 33.55 -8.26 1.98
C PHE A 361 33.90 -9.73 2.20
N ASP A 362 34.39 -10.02 3.40
CA ASP A 362 34.65 -11.36 3.91
C ASP A 362 33.60 -11.82 4.92
N THR A 363 33.51 -13.13 5.10
CA THR A 363 32.67 -13.73 6.16
C THR A 363 33.09 -13.15 7.52
N GLY A 364 32.11 -12.80 8.35
CA GLY A 364 32.31 -12.12 9.63
C GLY A 364 32.43 -10.60 9.56
N ALA A 365 32.63 -10.01 8.38
CA ALA A 365 32.67 -8.55 8.22
C ALA A 365 31.28 -7.90 8.37
N MET A 366 31.26 -6.61 8.68
CA MET A 366 30.03 -5.82 8.78
C MET A 366 29.67 -5.21 7.42
N ALA A 367 28.63 -5.74 6.78
CA ALA A 367 28.08 -5.20 5.55
C ALA A 367 27.30 -3.91 5.83
N ASN A 368 27.43 -2.90 4.96
CA ASN A 368 26.66 -1.65 5.05
C ASN A 368 26.18 -1.19 3.65
N PRO A 369 25.05 -0.47 3.55
CA PRO A 369 24.47 -0.08 2.26
C PRO A 369 25.28 0.91 1.41
N ALA A 370 26.37 1.51 1.96
CA ALA A 370 27.17 2.49 1.24
C ALA A 370 28.18 1.85 0.28
N MET A 371 28.52 0.57 0.47
CA MET A 371 29.51 -0.14 -0.33
C MET A 371 28.91 -1.40 -0.97
N PRO A 372 29.17 -1.66 -2.26
CA PRO A 372 28.65 -2.86 -2.91
C PRO A 372 29.34 -4.11 -2.37
N MET A 373 28.59 -5.18 -2.15
CA MET A 373 29.15 -6.47 -1.73
C MET A 373 29.76 -7.24 -2.90
N PHE A 374 29.06 -7.26 -4.03
CA PHE A 374 29.45 -8.00 -5.23
C PHE A 374 29.30 -7.14 -6.48
N THR A 375 30.08 -7.45 -7.50
CA THR A 375 29.87 -6.92 -8.85
C THR A 375 29.63 -8.09 -9.79
N ILE A 376 28.46 -8.12 -10.42
CA ILE A 376 28.07 -9.16 -11.37
C ILE A 376 28.17 -8.59 -12.77
N VAL A 377 28.91 -9.29 -13.63
CA VAL A 377 29.13 -8.89 -15.02
C VAL A 377 28.58 -9.98 -15.94
N ASN A 378 27.73 -9.60 -16.88
CA ASN A 378 27.33 -10.50 -17.96
C ASN A 378 28.40 -10.43 -19.06
N MET A 379 29.08 -11.56 -19.28
CA MET A 379 30.16 -11.68 -20.26
C MET A 379 29.73 -12.42 -21.53
N ASN A 380 28.52 -12.98 -21.59
CA ASN A 380 28.07 -13.74 -22.77
C ASN A 380 27.88 -12.81 -23.97
N ASN A 381 27.50 -11.56 -23.74
CA ASN A 381 27.50 -10.49 -24.73
C ASN A 381 28.45 -9.40 -24.26
N VAL A 382 29.19 -8.80 -25.19
CA VAL A 382 30.04 -7.65 -24.92
C VAL A 382 29.80 -6.57 -25.97
N LYS A 383 30.19 -5.34 -25.63
CA LYS A 383 30.11 -4.20 -26.54
C LYS A 383 31.50 -3.66 -26.79
N ALA A 384 31.86 -3.42 -28.04
CA ALA A 384 33.01 -2.58 -28.35
C ALA A 384 32.53 -1.13 -28.48
N VAL A 385 33.03 -0.27 -27.59
CA VAL A 385 32.79 1.17 -27.64
C VAL A 385 33.98 1.83 -28.32
N VAL A 386 33.71 2.49 -29.43
CA VAL A 386 34.72 3.13 -30.26
C VAL A 386 34.37 4.58 -30.51
N ASP A 387 35.34 5.47 -30.36
CA ASP A 387 35.16 6.89 -30.63
C ASP A 387 35.51 7.19 -32.09
N VAL A 388 34.50 7.53 -32.88
CA VAL A 388 34.60 7.77 -34.33
C VAL A 388 34.54 9.27 -34.63
N PRO A 389 35.49 9.84 -35.40
CA PRO A 389 35.42 11.23 -35.84
C PRO A 389 34.16 11.53 -36.67
N GLU A 390 33.59 12.72 -36.49
CA GLU A 390 32.35 13.12 -37.16
C GLU A 390 32.41 12.98 -38.70
N ALA A 391 33.58 13.27 -39.29
CA ALA A 391 33.79 13.15 -40.73
C ALA A 391 33.53 11.74 -41.29
N ASN A 392 33.73 10.70 -40.47
CA ASN A 392 33.58 9.30 -40.86
C ASN A 392 32.19 8.72 -40.53
N LEU A 393 31.30 9.47 -39.87
CA LEU A 393 29.99 8.97 -39.49
C LEU A 393 29.02 8.81 -40.65
N ARG A 394 29.22 9.57 -41.73
CA ARG A 394 28.38 9.47 -42.94
C ARG A 394 28.42 8.07 -43.55
N ASP A 395 29.52 7.35 -43.35
CA ASP A 395 29.77 6.06 -43.97
C ASP A 395 29.44 4.88 -43.03
N ILE A 396 28.99 5.14 -41.79
CA ILE A 396 28.64 4.12 -40.80
C ILE A 396 27.15 4.20 -40.50
N SER A 397 26.45 3.08 -40.68
CA SER A 397 25.02 2.94 -40.41
C SER A 397 24.76 1.92 -39.30
N LEU A 398 23.58 2.02 -38.68
CA LEU A 398 23.10 0.95 -37.78
C LEU A 398 23.03 -0.36 -38.55
N GLY A 399 23.48 -1.44 -37.92
CA GLY A 399 23.52 -2.76 -38.51
C GLY A 399 24.76 -3.07 -39.35
N THR A 400 25.65 -2.10 -39.59
CA THR A 400 26.93 -2.35 -40.27
C THR A 400 27.76 -3.39 -39.51
N LYS A 401 28.31 -4.37 -40.23
CA LYS A 401 29.20 -5.38 -39.67
C LYS A 401 30.57 -4.78 -39.42
N ALA A 402 31.15 -5.06 -38.26
CA ALA A 402 32.51 -4.68 -37.90
C ALA A 402 33.32 -5.93 -37.56
N PHE A 403 34.60 -5.96 -37.89
CA PHE A 403 35.52 -7.03 -37.55
C PHE A 403 36.38 -6.61 -36.38
N ILE A 404 36.28 -7.34 -35.28
CA ILE A 404 36.95 -7.05 -34.03
C ILE A 404 38.12 -8.01 -33.85
N SER A 405 39.31 -7.45 -33.72
CA SER A 405 40.53 -8.18 -33.43
C SER A 405 41.07 -7.72 -32.08
N SER A 406 41.53 -8.66 -31.27
CA SER A 406 42.16 -8.39 -29.97
C SER A 406 43.31 -9.37 -29.78
N ALA A 407 44.25 -9.05 -28.89
CA ALA A 407 45.38 -9.91 -28.59
C ALA A 407 44.98 -11.29 -28.04
N THR A 408 43.75 -11.43 -27.51
CA THR A 408 43.20 -12.69 -27.01
C THR A 408 42.51 -13.54 -28.09
N LEU A 409 42.36 -13.02 -29.32
CA LEU A 409 41.67 -13.69 -30.41
C LEU A 409 42.67 -14.17 -31.47
N SER A 410 42.53 -15.42 -31.90
CA SER A 410 43.28 -15.97 -33.04
C SER A 410 42.72 -15.52 -34.39
N GLU A 411 41.41 -15.27 -34.46
CA GLU A 411 40.71 -14.80 -35.65
C GLU A 411 39.77 -13.63 -35.30
N PRO A 412 39.54 -12.67 -36.23
CA PRO A 412 38.61 -11.58 -35.99
C PRO A 412 37.17 -12.08 -35.78
N ILE A 413 36.49 -11.54 -34.77
CA ILE A 413 35.07 -11.82 -34.52
C ILE A 413 34.22 -10.74 -35.20
N VAL A 414 33.09 -11.16 -35.77
CA VAL A 414 32.13 -10.23 -36.38
C VAL A 414 31.21 -9.67 -35.30
N GLY A 415 31.14 -8.35 -35.19
CA GLY A 415 30.15 -7.61 -34.41
C GLY A 415 29.25 -6.76 -35.30
N GLN A 416 28.21 -6.19 -34.71
CA GLN A 416 27.25 -5.35 -35.42
C GLN A 416 27.08 -4.00 -34.72
N VAL A 417 27.10 -2.90 -35.48
CA VAL A 417 26.83 -1.56 -34.95
C VAL A 417 25.39 -1.49 -34.46
N THR A 418 25.19 -1.29 -33.15
CA THR A 418 23.87 -1.24 -32.51
C THR A 418 23.48 0.17 -32.06
N LEU A 419 24.45 1.03 -31.77
CA LEU A 419 24.20 2.40 -31.34
C LEU A 419 25.24 3.34 -31.93
N ILE A 420 24.79 4.46 -32.48
CA ILE A 420 25.63 5.60 -32.80
C ILE A 420 25.14 6.72 -31.89
N SER A 421 25.97 7.18 -30.95
CA SER A 421 25.56 8.23 -30.01
C SER A 421 25.19 9.51 -30.79
N PRO A 422 24.05 10.15 -30.48
CA PRO A 422 23.69 11.43 -31.09
C PRO A 422 24.52 12.59 -30.53
N VAL A 423 25.27 12.36 -29.44
CA VAL A 423 26.08 13.37 -28.76
C VAL A 423 27.52 13.29 -29.22
N VAL A 424 28.03 14.39 -29.78
CA VAL A 424 29.43 14.57 -30.14
C VAL A 424 30.20 15.09 -28.93
N LYS A 425 31.35 14.49 -28.63
CA LYS A 425 32.27 14.95 -27.58
C LYS A 425 33.06 16.16 -28.10
N PRO A 426 32.84 17.40 -27.61
CA PRO A 426 33.44 18.59 -28.21
C PRO A 426 34.97 18.62 -28.12
N SER A 427 35.55 17.99 -27.09
CA SER A 427 37.00 17.93 -26.87
C SER A 427 37.75 17.11 -27.92
N SER A 428 37.13 16.04 -28.43
CA SER A 428 37.73 15.13 -29.42
C SER A 428 37.08 15.18 -30.80
N ARG A 429 35.94 15.88 -30.94
CA ARG A 429 35.09 15.88 -32.15
C ARG A 429 34.76 14.46 -32.65
N THR A 430 34.57 13.55 -31.70
CA THR A 430 34.19 12.16 -31.96
C THR A 430 32.80 11.88 -31.39
N THR A 431 32.12 10.88 -31.94
CA THR A 431 30.96 10.25 -31.30
C THR A 431 31.30 8.82 -30.91
N SER A 432 30.68 8.33 -29.85
CA SER A 432 30.81 6.93 -29.45
C SER A 432 29.86 6.06 -30.26
N VAL A 433 30.41 5.05 -30.91
CA VAL A 433 29.69 3.99 -31.60
C VAL A 433 29.81 2.71 -30.78
N GLU A 434 28.69 2.07 -30.48
CA GLU A 434 28.65 0.77 -29.80
C GLU A 434 28.40 -0.34 -30.81
N ILE A 435 29.24 -1.37 -30.73
CA ILE A 435 29.18 -2.56 -31.56
C ILE A 435 28.91 -3.74 -30.64
N SER A 436 27.76 -4.39 -30.82
CA SER A 436 27.43 -5.60 -30.08
C SER A 436 28.17 -6.81 -30.66
N ILE A 437 28.72 -7.63 -29.77
CA ILE A 437 29.52 -8.79 -30.11
C ILE A 437 29.03 -9.97 -29.27
N ASP A 438 28.69 -11.05 -29.93
CA ASP A 438 28.44 -12.34 -29.28
C ASP A 438 29.76 -12.86 -28.72
N ASN A 439 29.80 -13.07 -27.41
CA ASN A 439 30.94 -13.56 -26.65
C ASN A 439 30.54 -14.78 -25.82
N SER A 440 29.68 -15.64 -26.40
CA SER A 440 29.23 -16.87 -25.76
C SER A 440 30.39 -17.80 -25.38
N ASP A 441 31.51 -17.72 -26.10
CA ASP A 441 32.75 -18.46 -25.80
C ASP A 441 33.67 -17.75 -24.77
N ARG A 442 33.29 -16.54 -24.34
CA ARG A 442 33.92 -15.75 -23.26
C ARG A 442 35.39 -15.43 -23.49
N LYS A 443 35.85 -15.41 -24.75
CA LYS A 443 37.24 -15.10 -25.09
C LYS A 443 37.56 -13.61 -24.98
N LEU A 444 36.55 -12.76 -25.16
CA LEU A 444 36.69 -11.31 -25.00
C LEU A 444 36.43 -10.93 -23.54
N LYS A 445 37.44 -10.32 -22.91
CA LYS A 445 37.34 -9.84 -21.53
C LYS A 445 36.98 -8.34 -21.53
N PRO A 446 35.89 -7.93 -20.87
CA PRO A 446 35.61 -6.52 -20.62
C PRO A 446 36.80 -5.81 -19.94
N GLY A 447 37.06 -4.57 -20.34
CA GLY A 447 38.20 -3.75 -19.92
C GLY A 447 39.43 -3.85 -20.82
N THR A 448 39.39 -4.66 -21.88
CA THR A 448 40.49 -4.77 -22.86
C THR A 448 40.29 -3.84 -24.05
N PHE A 449 41.38 -3.51 -24.74
CA PHE A 449 41.32 -2.81 -26.01
C PHE A 449 41.16 -3.82 -27.16
N ALA A 450 40.43 -3.42 -28.19
CA ALA A 450 40.31 -4.16 -29.43
C ALA A 450 40.46 -3.21 -30.62
N LYS A 451 41.00 -3.74 -31.71
CA LYS A 451 41.04 -3.07 -33.01
C LYS A 451 39.79 -3.44 -33.79
N ILE A 452 39.04 -2.43 -34.20
CA ILE A 452 37.76 -2.54 -34.90
C ILE A 452 37.95 -2.06 -36.33
N ASN A 453 37.74 -2.96 -37.28
CA ASN A 453 37.75 -2.67 -38.71
C ASN A 453 36.31 -2.66 -39.24
N ILE A 454 35.88 -1.51 -39.77
CA ILE A 454 34.55 -1.34 -40.37
C ILE A 454 34.75 -1.21 -41.89
N PRO A 455 34.35 -2.19 -42.70
CA PRO A 455 34.44 -2.10 -44.15
C PRO A 455 33.42 -1.07 -44.66
N LEU A 456 33.90 -0.06 -45.39
CA LEU A 456 33.07 0.97 -46.02
C LEU A 456 32.57 0.55 -47.40
N SER A 457 33.42 -0.11 -48.17
CA SER A 457 33.11 -0.57 -49.52
C SER A 457 33.98 -1.78 -49.85
N VAL A 458 33.35 -2.87 -50.25
CA VAL A 458 34.02 -4.10 -50.66
C VAL A 458 33.67 -4.36 -52.12
N LYS A 459 34.68 -4.47 -52.97
CA LYS A 459 34.50 -4.89 -54.36
C LYS A 459 35.29 -6.16 -54.60
N ASN A 460 34.57 -7.26 -54.77
CA ASN A 460 35.16 -8.60 -54.93
C ASN A 460 35.80 -8.83 -56.30
N ASP A 461 35.52 -7.93 -57.24
CA ASP A 461 35.86 -8.12 -58.65
C ASP A 461 36.47 -6.84 -59.24
N ALA A 462 37.57 -6.39 -58.63
CA ALA A 462 38.29 -5.18 -59.03
C ALA A 462 39.57 -5.54 -59.81
N LEU A 463 39.89 -4.73 -60.82
CA LEU A 463 41.24 -4.72 -61.40
C LEU A 463 42.14 -3.92 -60.46
N ILE A 464 43.12 -4.59 -59.87
CA ILE A 464 44.00 -4.02 -58.85
C ILE A 464 45.38 -3.80 -59.44
N VAL A 465 45.88 -2.58 -59.24
CA VAL A 465 47.27 -2.19 -59.51
C VAL A 465 47.93 -1.70 -58.22
N ASN A 466 49.25 -1.59 -58.24
CA ASN A 466 49.95 -0.96 -57.10
C ASN A 466 49.71 0.56 -57.20
N ARG A 467 49.48 1.25 -56.08
CA ARG A 467 49.23 2.70 -56.04
C ARG A 467 50.35 3.46 -56.75
N SER A 468 51.58 3.01 -56.57
CA SER A 468 52.79 3.54 -57.22
C SER A 468 52.77 3.52 -58.75
N SER A 469 51.93 2.69 -59.38
CA SER A 469 51.83 2.60 -60.85
C SER A 469 51.01 3.71 -61.50
N VAL A 470 50.20 4.43 -60.71
CA VAL A 470 49.31 5.48 -61.23
C VAL A 470 49.96 6.84 -61.10
N MET A 471 50.03 7.55 -62.23
CA MET A 471 50.58 8.89 -62.32
C MET A 471 49.46 9.91 -62.46
N GLU A 472 49.67 11.08 -61.87
CA GLU A 472 48.71 12.18 -61.88
C GLU A 472 49.30 13.37 -62.67
N GLU A 473 48.57 13.86 -63.67
CA GLU A 473 48.89 15.11 -64.36
C GLU A 473 47.84 16.16 -63.99
N ARG A 474 48.30 17.28 -63.41
CA ARG A 474 47.44 18.37 -62.97
C ARG A 474 47.36 19.43 -64.06
N ASN A 475 46.17 19.61 -64.66
CA ASN A 475 45.89 20.64 -65.66
C ASN A 475 44.76 21.57 -65.18
N ASN A 476 44.56 22.73 -65.84
CA ASN A 476 43.58 23.77 -65.46
C ASN A 476 42.10 23.31 -65.37
N GLY A 477 41.77 22.06 -65.70
CA GLY A 477 40.43 21.47 -65.63
C GLY A 477 40.30 20.19 -64.79
N GLY A 478 41.31 19.83 -63.97
CA GLY A 478 41.25 18.65 -63.08
C GLY A 478 42.53 17.82 -63.05
N ILE A 479 42.51 16.76 -62.24
CA ILE A 479 43.60 15.76 -62.14
C ILE A 479 43.28 14.62 -63.11
N LYS A 480 44.12 14.42 -64.14
CA LYS A 480 44.01 13.26 -65.02
C LYS A 480 44.95 12.17 -64.55
N ARG A 481 44.40 10.99 -64.25
CA ARG A 481 45.16 9.80 -63.85
C ARG A 481 45.48 8.95 -65.06
N TYR A 482 46.70 8.43 -65.12
CA TYR A 482 47.16 7.57 -66.19
C TYR A 482 48.19 6.57 -65.68
N VAL A 483 48.36 5.49 -66.44
CA VAL A 483 49.39 4.47 -66.21
C VAL A 483 50.17 4.22 -67.49
N TYR A 484 51.38 3.68 -67.37
CA TYR A 484 52.13 3.16 -68.51
C TYR A 484 51.97 1.65 -68.58
N VAL A 485 51.36 1.16 -69.67
CA VAL A 485 51.22 -0.28 -69.95
C VAL A 485 52.28 -0.68 -70.97
N VAL A 486 53.03 -1.73 -70.68
CA VAL A 486 54.06 -2.25 -71.60
C VAL A 486 53.42 -3.19 -72.62
N ILE A 487 53.49 -2.82 -73.90
CA ILE A 487 53.00 -3.62 -75.04
C ILE A 487 54.20 -3.86 -75.97
N GLY A 488 54.71 -5.09 -76.01
CA GLY A 488 55.95 -5.41 -76.72
C GLY A 488 57.18 -4.79 -76.03
N ASP A 489 57.92 -3.94 -76.74
CA ASP A 489 59.11 -3.22 -76.25
C ASP A 489 58.83 -1.74 -75.90
N LYS A 490 57.55 -1.33 -75.83
CA LYS A 490 57.15 0.07 -75.62
C LYS A 490 56.21 0.26 -74.44
N ALA A 491 56.35 1.38 -73.74
CA ALA A 491 55.40 1.86 -72.75
C ALA A 491 54.36 2.77 -73.40
N VAL A 492 53.10 2.34 -73.37
CA VAL A 492 51.97 3.10 -73.90
C VAL A 492 51.23 3.76 -72.75
N ARG A 493 51.04 5.07 -72.85
CA ARG A 493 50.29 5.85 -71.86
C ARG A 493 48.81 5.56 -72.02
N ARG A 494 48.18 5.07 -70.95
CA ARG A 494 46.72 4.87 -70.89
C ARG A 494 46.13 5.70 -69.78
N ASN A 495 45.14 6.52 -70.11
CA ASN A 495 44.36 7.20 -69.09
C ASN A 495 43.51 6.18 -68.34
N VAL A 496 43.41 6.34 -67.03
CA VAL A 496 42.68 5.42 -66.17
C VAL A 496 41.69 6.16 -65.28
N GLU A 497 40.57 5.52 -65.01
CA GLU A 497 39.68 5.92 -63.92
C GLU A 497 39.95 4.99 -62.74
N THR A 498 40.14 5.56 -61.55
CA THR A 498 40.52 4.82 -60.34
C THR A 498 39.34 4.75 -59.37
N GLY A 499 39.22 3.64 -58.67
CA GLY A 499 38.18 3.41 -57.65
C GLY A 499 38.75 3.38 -56.24
N ILE A 500 38.40 2.31 -55.51
CA ILE A 500 38.80 2.07 -54.13
C ILE A 500 40.32 2.04 -53.99
N GLU A 501 40.83 2.76 -52.98
CA GLU A 501 42.23 2.72 -52.57
C GLU A 501 42.35 2.02 -51.22
N SER A 502 43.26 1.05 -51.11
CA SER A 502 43.48 0.27 -49.88
C SER A 502 44.96 -0.04 -49.71
N GLY A 503 45.64 0.75 -48.87
CA GLY A 503 47.08 0.65 -48.66
C GLY A 503 47.87 0.94 -49.94
N ASP A 504 48.67 -0.03 -50.37
CA ASP A 504 49.45 0.03 -51.63
C ASP A 504 48.67 -0.50 -52.85
N LYS A 505 47.41 -0.91 -52.67
CA LYS A 505 46.56 -1.38 -53.76
C LYS A 505 45.57 -0.30 -54.17
N LEU A 506 45.39 -0.14 -55.47
CA LEU A 506 44.44 0.80 -56.05
C LEU A 506 43.59 0.10 -57.12
N GLU A 507 42.29 0.29 -57.04
CA GLU A 507 41.36 -0.17 -58.06
C GLU A 507 41.45 0.69 -59.32
N ILE A 508 41.47 0.04 -60.48
CA ILE A 508 41.24 0.67 -61.79
C ILE A 508 39.86 0.26 -62.31
N ILE A 509 38.98 1.24 -62.50
CA ILE A 509 37.62 1.07 -63.04
C ILE A 509 37.69 0.87 -64.56
N SER A 510 38.50 1.68 -65.24
CA SER A 510 38.66 1.64 -66.70
C SER A 510 40.07 2.06 -67.12
N GLY A 511 40.54 1.59 -68.29
CA GLY A 511 41.81 2.00 -68.91
C GLY A 511 42.90 0.92 -68.97
N VAL A 512 42.74 -0.19 -68.23
CA VAL A 512 43.63 -1.37 -68.27
C VAL A 512 42.84 -2.67 -68.34
N GLN A 513 43.49 -3.76 -68.77
CA GLN A 513 42.96 -5.10 -68.83
C GLN A 513 43.67 -6.03 -67.83
N LEU A 514 43.03 -7.16 -67.53
CA LEU A 514 43.63 -8.21 -66.70
C LEU A 514 44.95 -8.68 -67.30
N ASN A 515 45.98 -8.83 -66.47
CA ASN A 515 47.35 -9.21 -66.84
C ASN A 515 48.13 -8.17 -67.67
N ASP A 516 47.60 -6.97 -67.87
CA ASP A 516 48.41 -5.87 -68.42
C ASP A 516 49.64 -5.64 -67.53
N LYS A 517 50.82 -5.49 -68.14
CA LYS A 517 52.05 -5.16 -67.40
C LYS A 517 52.16 -3.67 -67.22
N VAL A 518 51.89 -3.19 -66.01
CA VAL A 518 51.90 -1.77 -65.68
C VAL A 518 53.21 -1.40 -65.01
N VAL A 519 53.80 -0.28 -65.42
CA VAL A 519 55.06 0.20 -64.85
C VAL A 519 54.84 0.70 -63.41
N VAL A 520 55.61 0.15 -62.46
CA VAL A 520 55.60 0.52 -61.03
C VAL A 520 56.82 1.34 -60.60
N SER A 521 57.90 1.32 -61.39
CA SER A 521 59.09 2.15 -61.17
C SER A 521 59.71 2.60 -62.51
N GLY A 522 60.22 3.84 -62.57
CA GLY A 522 60.79 4.47 -63.78
C GLY A 522 59.81 5.33 -64.61
N GLN A 523 58.56 5.50 -64.15
CA GLN A 523 57.48 6.18 -64.89
C GLN A 523 57.77 7.64 -65.23
N ASN A 524 58.48 8.37 -64.37
CA ASN A 524 58.78 9.79 -64.55
C ASN A 524 59.72 10.07 -65.74
N LEU A 525 60.44 9.04 -66.21
CA LEU A 525 61.38 9.12 -67.33
C LEU A 525 60.75 8.70 -68.66
N LEU A 526 59.49 8.24 -68.64
CA LEU A 526 58.77 7.76 -69.81
C LEU A 526 57.94 8.86 -70.46
N LYS A 527 57.88 8.83 -71.79
CA LYS A 527 56.88 9.52 -72.61
C LYS A 527 55.97 8.48 -73.26
N ASP A 528 54.87 8.94 -73.83
CA ASP A 528 53.97 8.04 -74.56
C ASP A 528 54.68 7.39 -75.75
N ASN A 529 54.55 6.06 -75.87
CA ASN A 529 55.14 5.21 -76.91
C ASN A 529 56.69 5.11 -76.88
N GLU A 530 57.31 5.40 -75.73
CA GLU A 530 58.76 5.30 -75.51
C GLU A 530 59.20 3.83 -75.39
N LYS A 531 60.40 3.49 -75.89
CA LYS A 531 60.97 2.15 -75.74
C LYS A 531 61.40 1.89 -74.30
N VAL A 532 61.08 0.71 -73.79
CA VAL A 532 61.38 0.33 -72.41
C VAL A 532 62.11 -1.01 -72.33
N LYS A 533 62.99 -1.13 -71.34
CA LYS A 533 63.65 -2.38 -70.98
C LYS A 533 63.15 -2.79 -69.61
N ILE A 534 62.44 -3.92 -69.54
CA ILE A 534 61.97 -4.46 -68.26
C ILE A 534 63.21 -4.89 -67.46
N ALA A 535 63.43 -4.27 -66.31
CA ALA A 535 64.39 -4.76 -65.33
C ALA A 535 63.77 -5.98 -64.63
N GLU A 536 64.47 -7.11 -64.59
CA GLU A 536 64.03 -8.26 -63.80
C GLU A 536 63.95 -7.83 -62.33
N SER A 537 62.76 -7.96 -61.74
CA SER A 537 62.52 -7.68 -60.33
C SER A 537 63.30 -8.65 -59.47
N VAL A 538 64.12 -8.13 -58.55
CA VAL A 538 64.59 -8.91 -57.40
C VAL A 538 63.39 -9.02 -56.45
N GLU A 539 62.89 -10.23 -56.24
CA GLU A 539 61.75 -10.52 -55.36
C GLU A 539 61.92 -10.00 -53.93
#